data_AF-A0A9D9RBQ1-F1
#
_entry.id   AF-A0A9D9RBQ1-F1
#
_cell.length_a   1.000
_cell.length_b   1.000
_cell.length_c   1.000
_cell.angle_alpha   90.00
_cell.angle_beta   90.00
_cell.angle_gamma   90.00
#
_symmetry.space_group_name_H-M   'P 1'
#
loop_
_entity.id
_entity.type
_entity.pdbx_description
1 polymer ?
#
loop_
_entity_poly.entity_id
_entity_poly.type
_entity_poly.pdbx_seq_one_letter_code
_entity_poly.pdbx_strand_id
1 'polypeptide(L)' 'MKFGLEHELKYSLDESLEKYGHMVAKHGPMPDIFFAVMGNYSYVIRSRDFDELMEAARFITARINN' A
#
# COMPACT_ATOMS: atom_id res chain seq x y z
N MET A 1 11.74 -8.72 5.59
CA MET A 1 11.96 -8.93 4.14
C MET A 1 11.69 -7.60 3.49
N LYS A 2 12.64 -7.03 2.74
CA LYS A 2 12.53 -5.65 2.23
C LYS A 2 12.00 -5.65 0.80
N PHE A 3 10.88 -4.98 0.57
CA PHE A 3 10.16 -4.93 -0.70
C PHE A 3 10.23 -3.51 -1.30
N GLY A 4 11.43 -3.02 -1.62
CA GLY A 4 11.67 -2.04 -2.70
C GLY A 4 11.25 -0.58 -2.52
N LEU A 5 10.13 -0.27 -1.86
CA LEU A 5 9.60 1.09 -1.72
C LEU A 5 9.55 1.59 -0.27
N GLU A 6 9.98 0.78 0.69
CA GLU A 6 9.87 1.08 2.13
C GLU A 6 10.60 2.34 2.55
N HIS A 7 11.60 2.77 1.76
CA HIS A 7 12.38 3.98 2.01
C HIS A 7 11.85 5.21 1.26
N GLU A 8 10.89 5.02 0.34
CA GLU A 8 10.25 6.09 -0.42
C GLU A 8 8.85 6.42 0.12
N LEU A 9 8.20 5.45 0.75
CA LEU A 9 6.88 5.62 1.34
C LEU A 9 6.96 6.47 2.61
N LYS A 10 5.96 7.35 2.76
CA LYS A 10 5.82 8.24 3.91
C LYS A 10 5.44 7.49 5.19
N TYR A 11 4.71 6.40 5.05
CA TYR A 11 4.21 5.59 6.16
C TYR A 11 4.70 4.15 6.00
N SER A 12 5.04 3.53 7.13
CA SER A 12 5.42 2.13 7.19
C SER A 12 4.24 1.19 6.93
N LEU A 13 4.56 -0.09 6.70
CA LEU A 13 3.56 -1.16 6.62
C LEU A 13 2.69 -1.21 7.88
N ASP A 14 3.32 -1.13 9.05
CA ASP A 14 2.61 -1.24 10.34
C ASP A 14 1.66 -0.06 10.56
N GLU A 15 2.10 1.19 10.29
CA GLU A 15 1.23 2.37 10.37
C GLU A 15 0.05 2.30 9.38
N SER A 16 0.31 1.77 8.18
CA SER A 16 -0.72 1.59 7.15
C SER A 16 -1.77 0.55 7.57
N LEU A 17 -1.33 -0.58 8.13
CA LEU A 17 -2.20 -1.65 8.62
C LEU A 17 -2.94 -1.26 9.91
N GLU A 18 -2.31 -0.52 10.81
CA GLU A 18 -2.96 -0.01 12.01
C GLU A 18 -4.13 0.91 11.65
N LYS A 19 -3.94 1.80 10.66
CA LYS A 19 -4.96 2.77 10.26
C LYS A 19 -6.04 2.19 9.33
N TYR A 20 -5.65 1.47 8.28
CA TYR A 20 -6.58 1.00 7.23
C TYR A 20 -6.61 -0.53 7.07
N GLY A 21 -6.00 -1.30 7.98
CA GLY A 21 -5.95 -2.77 7.89
C GLY A 21 -7.32 -3.43 7.80
N HIS A 22 -8.35 -2.82 8.40
CA HIS A 22 -9.74 -3.29 8.29
C HIS A 22 -10.31 -3.26 6.86
N MET A 23 -9.74 -2.44 5.97
CA MET A 23 -10.10 -2.35 4.55
C MET A 23 -9.27 -3.30 3.67
N VAL A 24 -8.17 -3.85 4.18
CA VAL A 24 -7.24 -4.69 3.43
C VAL A 24 -7.82 -6.08 3.27
N ALA A 25 -8.19 -6.43 2.03
CA ALA A 25 -8.59 -7.79 1.68
C ALA A 25 -7.38 -8.72 1.51
N LYS A 26 -6.26 -8.19 1.01
CA LYS A 26 -4.99 -8.91 0.86
C LYS A 26 -3.84 -7.90 0.77
N HIS A 27 -2.67 -8.26 1.29
CA HIS A 27 -1.43 -7.54 1.02
C HIS A 27 -0.27 -8.53 0.94
N GLY A 28 0.84 -8.15 0.31
CA GLY A 28 2.03 -8.99 0.23
C GLY A 28 2.89 -8.76 -1.01
N PRO A 29 3.89 -9.63 -1.21
CA PRO A 29 4.80 -9.56 -2.34
C PRO A 29 4.06 -9.66 -3.67
N MET A 30 4.47 -8.83 -4.63
CA MET A 30 3.97 -8.89 -6.00
C MET A 30 4.65 -10.05 -6.75
N PRO A 31 3.93 -10.86 -7.54
CA PRO A 31 4.55 -11.83 -8.42
C PRO A 31 5.57 -11.19 -9.37
N ASP A 32 6.69 -11.89 -9.61
CA ASP A 32 7.83 -11.36 -10.37
C ASP A 32 7.45 -10.81 -11.75
N ILE A 33 6.45 -11.41 -12.41
CA ILE A 33 5.95 -10.97 -13.72
C ILE A 33 5.40 -9.53 -13.74
N PHE A 34 4.98 -9.00 -12.58
CA PHE A 34 4.43 -7.65 -12.45
C PHE A 34 5.38 -6.68 -11.73
N PHE A 35 6.54 -7.16 -11.27
CA PHE A 35 7.50 -6.40 -10.48
C PHE A 35 7.93 -5.10 -11.17
N ALA A 36 8.24 -5.18 -12.47
CA ALA A 36 8.81 -4.08 -13.23
C ALA A 36 7.87 -2.88 -13.40
N VAL A 37 6.56 -3.07 -13.28
CA VAL A 37 5.53 -2.05 -13.51
C VAL A 37 4.79 -1.63 -12.25
N MET A 38 4.60 -2.55 -11.29
CA MET A 38 3.81 -2.29 -10.08
C MET A 38 4.66 -2.17 -8.81
N GLY A 39 5.95 -2.44 -8.90
CA GLY A 39 6.79 -2.66 -7.72
C GLY A 39 6.59 -4.06 -7.15
N ASN A 40 7.17 -4.30 -5.98
CA ASN A 40 7.34 -5.62 -5.39
C ASN A 40 6.48 -5.90 -4.16
N TYR A 41 5.63 -4.94 -3.78
CA TYR A 41 4.64 -5.11 -2.73
C TYR A 41 3.31 -4.52 -3.16
N SER A 42 2.22 -5.15 -2.73
CA SER A 42 0.88 -4.75 -3.13
C SER A 42 -0.11 -4.82 -2.00
N TYR A 43 -1.14 -3.96 -2.10
CA TYR A 43 -2.34 -3.99 -1.28
C TYR A 43 -3.55 -4.15 -2.19
N VAL A 44 -4.51 -4.94 -1.74
CA VAL A 44 -5.86 -5.02 -2.27
C VAL A 44 -6.78 -4.52 -1.16
N ILE A 45 -7.36 -3.35 -1.35
CA ILE A 45 -8.27 -2.72 -0.39
C ILE A 45 -9.69 -2.69 -0.96
N ARG A 46 -10.70 -2.66 -0.08
CA ARG A 46 -12.11 -2.57 -0.45
C ARG A 46 -12.87 -1.64 0.48
N SER A 47 -13.77 -0.85 -0.09
CA SER A 47 -14.84 -0.15 0.61
C SER A 47 -16.04 0.02 -0.31
N ARG A 48 -17.21 0.27 0.28
CA ARG A 48 -18.42 0.71 -0.43
C ARG A 48 -18.42 2.21 -0.67
N ASP A 49 -17.65 2.96 0.12
CA ASP A 49 -17.52 4.40 0.00
C ASP A 49 -16.28 4.72 -0.85
N PHE A 50 -16.48 5.55 -1.88
CA PHE A 50 -15.42 5.90 -2.81
C PHE A 50 -14.38 6.83 -2.18
N ASP A 51 -14.82 7.79 -1.37
CA ASP A 51 -13.92 8.78 -0.78
C ASP A 51 -13.04 8.12 0.27
N GLU A 52 -13.60 7.22 1.08
CA GLU A 52 -12.85 6.40 2.03
C GLU A 52 -11.83 5.50 1.33
N LEU A 53 -12.22 4.84 0.23
CA LEU A 53 -11.32 4.01 -0.58
C LEU A 53 -10.13 4.83 -1.10
N MET A 54 -10.40 6.01 -1.64
CA MET A 54 -9.37 6.89 -2.20
C MET A 54 -8.48 7.50 -1.13
N GLU A 55 -9.02 7.80 0.06
CA GLU A 55 -8.23 8.24 1.21
C GLU A 55 -7.22 7.16 1.63
N ALA A 56 -7.69 5.92 1.80
CA ALA A 56 -6.84 4.79 2.16
C ALA A 56 -5.75 4.54 1.10
N ALA A 57 -6.12 4.52 -0.19
CA ALA A 57 -5.17 4.36 -1.28
C ALA A 57 -4.07 5.44 -1.24
N ARG A 58 -4.46 6.71 -1.10
CA ARG A 58 -3.52 7.84 -1.04
C ARG A 58 -2.61 7.78 0.18
N PHE A 59 -3.13 7.39 1.33
CA PHE A 59 -2.33 7.27 2.55
C PHE A 59 -1.27 6.17 2.40
N ILE A 60 -1.69 4.97 1.99
CA ILE A 60 -0.82 3.80 1.85
C ILE A 60 0.30 4.05 0.83
N THR A 61 0.01 4.76 -0.26
CA THR A 61 0.99 5.03 -1.33
C THR A 61 1.66 6.41 -1.24
N ALA A 62 1.44 7.15 -0.16
CA ALA A 62 2.03 8.47 0.02
C ALA A 62 3.56 8.37 0.05
N ARG A 63 4.26 9.30 -0.59
CA ARG A 63 5.73 9.33 -0.65
C ARG A 63 6.30 10.42 0.24
N ILE A 64 7.54 10.23 0.69
CA ILE A 64 8.32 11.28 1.33
C ILE A 64 8.62 12.33 0.26
N ASN A 65 8.05 13.53 0.40
CA ASN A 65 8.46 14.66 -0.43
C ASN A 65 9.77 15.21 0.16
N ASN A 66 10.85 15.14 -0.62
CA ASN A 66 12.05 15.95 -0.39
C ASN A 66 11.85 17.37 -0.92
#